data_AF-A0A7V5G7Y5-F1
#
_entry.id   AF-A0A7V5G7Y5-F1
#
_cell.length_a   1.000
_cell.length_b   1.000
_cell.length_c   1.000
_cell.angle_alpha   90.00
_cell.angle_beta   90.00
_cell.angle_gamma   90.00
#
_symmetry.space_group_name_H-M   'P 1'
#
loop_
_entity.id
_entity.type
_entity.pdbx_description
1 polymer ?
#
loop_
_entity_poly.entity_id
_entity_poly.type
_entity_poly.pdbx_seq_one_letter_code
_entity_poly.pdbx_strand_id
1 'polypeptide(L)'
;MLKEQQKDNLELVKSLEPKLYKLKKLLSKCETLKIKQDSYFPNSMTFVQNPNYQGTHSFYKKIIDIVGVDESLFIQLQLVEKIGLIDIPAIYERWCFLQIIKVLIDKYRFLPEENWKSKLANQVVGDLNKLRDVKIKFSNASIERELDLWYEKELTSRKRPDFVLDIRSSFNTGYTHRLVMDAKFHEEVDVENQIGLLYNKKDYSEKNSNTVFILHPDSNKSIKKKRTPKKWGYDAYYGEIEMFNYVWDDKNPNHKYGAILLSPITKEGNYLDNLQRLIGMGMQYNLVDNSHILLGDVEKRKDMLDPRPEEKVFCFVCGNNKFHESRMPTKNGHGYRYSFTCDECKHFCTYNYCWQCNHRLVKNGEYWSYHSAQILEPFNIKCPNCSELIRG
;
A
#
# COMPACT_ATOMS: atom_id res chain seq x y z
N MET A 1 -9.77 23.73 -20.39
CA MET A 1 -10.66 22.66 -19.88
C MET A 1 -10.61 22.46 -18.36
N LEU A 2 -9.65 21.74 -17.75
CA LEU A 2 -9.68 21.48 -16.28
C LEU A 2 -9.61 22.77 -15.42
N LYS A 3 -8.84 23.78 -15.86
CA LYS A 3 -8.72 25.08 -15.17
C LYS A 3 -9.94 25.99 -15.33
N GLU A 4 -10.72 25.83 -16.40
CA GLU A 4 -11.96 26.62 -16.62
C GLU A 4 -13.10 26.03 -15.78
N GLN A 5 -13.25 24.69 -15.77
CA GLN A 5 -14.23 24.01 -14.91
C GLN A 5 -14.00 24.30 -13.41
N GLN A 6 -12.75 24.43 -12.96
CA GLN A 6 -12.44 24.82 -11.58
C GLN A 6 -12.80 26.28 -11.27
N LYS A 7 -12.68 27.18 -12.27
CA LYS A 7 -12.98 28.60 -12.11
C LYS A 7 -14.49 28.85 -12.07
N ASP A 8 -15.25 28.17 -12.93
CA ASP A 8 -16.71 28.18 -12.94
C ASP A 8 -17.29 27.66 -11.63
N ASN A 9 -16.70 26.59 -11.06
CA ASN A 9 -17.09 26.06 -9.76
C ASN A 9 -16.84 27.05 -8.61
N LEU A 10 -15.73 27.81 -8.65
CA LEU A 10 -15.39 28.83 -7.66
C LEU A 10 -16.35 30.03 -7.69
N GLU A 11 -16.77 30.45 -8.89
CA GLU A 11 -17.79 31.49 -9.05
C GLU A 11 -19.17 31.00 -8.57
N LEU A 12 -19.52 29.74 -8.85
CA LEU A 12 -20.74 29.12 -8.35
C LEU A 12 -20.77 29.10 -6.81
N VAL A 13 -19.68 28.70 -6.16
CA VAL A 13 -19.57 28.67 -4.69
C VAL A 13 -19.74 30.07 -4.09
N LYS A 14 -19.10 31.09 -4.67
CA LYS A 14 -19.27 32.50 -4.25
C LYS A 14 -20.72 32.97 -4.40
N SER A 15 -21.40 32.57 -5.47
CA SER A 15 -22.81 32.92 -5.68
C SER A 15 -23.77 32.25 -4.67
N LEU A 16 -23.37 31.12 -4.10
CA LEU A 16 -24.14 30.33 -3.15
C LEU A 16 -23.93 30.76 -1.70
N GLU A 17 -22.82 31.42 -1.39
CA GLU A 17 -22.42 31.86 -0.04
C GLU A 17 -23.52 32.65 0.72
N PRO A 18 -24.23 33.63 0.11
CA PRO A 18 -25.31 34.36 0.79
C PRO A 18 -26.52 33.48 1.12
N LYS A 19 -26.81 32.48 0.26
CA LYS A 19 -27.92 31.52 0.47
C LYS A 19 -27.55 30.50 1.54
N LEU A 20 -26.29 30.05 1.56
CA LEU A 20 -25.74 29.21 2.62
C LEU A 20 -25.85 29.86 3.99
N TYR A 21 -25.53 31.15 4.09
CA TYR A 21 -25.68 31.90 5.35
C TYR A 21 -27.13 31.91 5.85
N LYS A 22 -28.11 32.15 4.96
CA LYS A 22 -29.54 32.09 5.30
C LYS A 22 -29.97 30.70 5.76
N LEU A 23 -29.50 29.65 5.08
CA LEU A 23 -29.78 28.25 5.46
C LEU A 23 -29.20 27.90 6.82
N LYS A 24 -27.95 28.28 7.12
CA LYS A 24 -27.34 28.09 8.44
C LYS A 24 -28.13 28.79 9.56
N LYS A 25 -28.61 30.01 9.30
CA LYS A 25 -29.44 30.77 10.25
C LYS A 25 -30.82 30.16 10.47
N LEU A 26 -31.37 29.47 9.47
CA LEU A 26 -32.61 28.71 9.61
C LEU A 26 -32.38 27.43 10.41
N LEU A 27 -31.29 26.70 10.15
CA LEU A 27 -30.92 25.51 10.90
C LEU A 27 -30.73 25.81 12.40
N SER A 28 -30.00 26.88 12.74
CA SER A 28 -29.79 27.27 14.14
C SER A 28 -31.10 27.67 14.84
N LYS A 29 -32.04 28.30 14.13
CA LYS A 29 -33.40 28.53 14.64
C LYS A 29 -34.14 27.22 14.90
N CYS A 30 -34.07 26.26 13.98
CA CYS A 30 -34.70 24.94 14.16
C CYS A 30 -34.14 24.21 15.38
N GLU A 31 -32.82 24.26 15.59
CA GLU A 31 -32.14 23.71 16.77
C GLU A 31 -32.59 24.40 18.06
N THR A 32 -32.70 25.73 18.05
CA THR A 32 -33.17 26.52 19.21
C THR A 32 -34.62 26.18 19.58
N LEU A 33 -35.45 25.91 18.57
CA LEU A 33 -36.84 25.48 18.71
C LEU A 33 -36.98 23.98 19.04
N LYS A 34 -35.87 23.25 19.22
CA LYS A 34 -35.82 21.80 19.46
C LYS A 34 -36.56 20.98 18.39
N ILE A 35 -36.62 21.50 17.16
CA ILE A 35 -37.18 20.76 16.01
C ILE A 35 -36.21 19.63 15.69
N LYS A 36 -36.67 18.39 15.84
CA LYS A 36 -35.88 17.18 15.55
C LYS A 36 -36.37 16.53 14.26
N GLN A 37 -35.50 15.77 13.61
CA GLN A 37 -35.91 14.84 12.57
C GLN A 37 -36.83 13.79 13.19
N ASP A 38 -38.00 13.62 12.61
CA ASP A 38 -38.89 12.51 12.92
C ASP A 38 -38.37 11.26 12.18
N SER A 39 -38.18 10.16 12.91
CA SER A 39 -37.74 8.87 12.37
C SER A 39 -38.71 8.27 11.34
N TYR A 40 -39.94 8.79 11.25
CA TYR A 40 -40.96 8.36 10.30
C TYR A 40 -41.04 9.20 9.00
N PHE A 41 -40.10 10.11 8.74
CA PHE A 41 -40.27 11.14 7.70
C PHE A 41 -39.22 11.14 6.55
N PRO A 42 -39.62 11.16 5.25
CA PRO A 42 -40.95 10.88 4.69
C PRO A 42 -40.95 9.81 3.57
N ASN A 43 -41.76 8.77 3.77
CA ASN A 43 -42.37 8.01 2.65
C ASN A 43 -43.81 8.48 2.35
N SER A 44 -44.18 9.70 2.78
CA SER A 44 -45.51 10.26 2.56
C SER A 44 -45.62 10.89 1.15
N MET A 45 -46.56 10.40 0.35
CA MET A 45 -46.93 10.95 -0.96
C MET A 45 -47.25 12.45 -0.92
N THR A 46 -47.69 12.97 0.23
CA THR A 46 -48.01 14.38 0.44
C THR A 46 -46.78 15.29 0.37
N PHE A 47 -45.59 14.79 0.74
CA PHE A 47 -44.33 15.54 0.67
C PHE A 47 -43.70 15.48 -0.72
N VAL A 48 -43.81 14.32 -1.37
CA VAL A 48 -43.39 14.16 -2.77
C VAL A 48 -44.20 15.05 -3.69
N GLN A 49 -45.45 15.39 -3.37
CA GLN A 49 -46.27 16.32 -4.16
C GLN A 49 -46.04 17.80 -3.81
N ASN A 50 -45.24 18.13 -2.78
CA ASN A 50 -44.95 19.53 -2.42
C ASN A 50 -43.95 20.14 -3.42
N PRO A 51 -44.32 21.18 -4.19
CA PRO A 51 -43.46 21.75 -5.23
C PRO A 51 -42.13 22.31 -4.69
N ASN A 52 -42.15 22.86 -3.47
CA ASN A 52 -40.96 23.44 -2.84
C ASN A 52 -39.95 22.36 -2.41
N TYR A 53 -40.45 21.22 -1.92
CA TYR A 53 -39.62 20.08 -1.58
C TYR A 53 -39.08 19.39 -2.84
N GLN A 54 -39.93 19.13 -3.85
CA GLN A 54 -39.50 18.56 -5.12
C GLN A 54 -38.42 19.39 -5.81
N GLY A 55 -38.59 20.72 -5.83
CA GLY A 55 -37.60 21.63 -6.38
C GLY A 55 -36.25 21.49 -5.67
N THR A 56 -36.28 21.52 -4.33
CA THR A 56 -35.06 21.43 -3.49
C THR A 56 -34.38 20.07 -3.63
N HIS A 57 -35.14 18.98 -3.64
CA HIS A 57 -34.65 17.61 -3.82
C HIS A 57 -34.05 17.38 -5.23
N SER A 58 -34.66 17.96 -6.27
CA SER A 58 -34.12 17.95 -7.64
C SER A 58 -32.76 18.63 -7.73
N PHE A 59 -32.60 19.82 -7.12
CA PHE A 59 -31.31 20.50 -7.07
C PHE A 59 -30.28 19.74 -6.22
N TYR A 60 -30.71 19.16 -5.11
CA TYR A 60 -29.86 18.31 -4.27
C TYR A 60 -29.30 17.11 -5.05
N LYS A 61 -30.15 16.39 -5.82
CA LYS A 61 -29.69 15.30 -6.69
C LYS A 61 -28.69 15.78 -7.76
N LYS A 62 -28.94 16.92 -8.39
CA LYS A 62 -27.98 17.50 -9.36
C LYS A 62 -26.63 17.83 -8.72
N ILE A 63 -26.61 18.33 -7.48
CA ILE A 63 -25.37 18.61 -6.75
C ILE A 63 -24.63 17.30 -6.43
N ILE A 64 -25.34 16.27 -5.98
CA ILE A 64 -24.80 14.93 -5.74
C ILE A 64 -24.17 14.34 -7.01
N ASP A 65 -24.88 14.43 -8.14
CA ASP A 65 -24.39 13.96 -9.44
C ASP A 65 -23.13 14.71 -9.89
N ILE A 66 -23.07 16.04 -9.68
CA ILE A 66 -21.88 16.86 -9.98
C ILE A 66 -20.69 16.48 -9.11
N VAL A 67 -20.93 16.16 -7.83
CA VAL A 67 -19.88 15.76 -6.88
C VAL A 67 -19.43 14.30 -7.12
N GLY A 68 -20.21 13.51 -7.85
CA GLY A 68 -19.89 12.13 -8.20
C GLY A 68 -19.92 11.16 -7.02
N VAL A 69 -20.76 11.46 -6.03
CA VAL A 69 -20.95 10.70 -4.78
C VAL A 69 -22.40 10.28 -4.75
N ASP A 70 -22.73 9.03 -4.41
CA ASP A 70 -24.13 8.62 -4.26
C ASP A 70 -24.77 9.21 -2.99
N GLU A 71 -26.10 9.30 -2.95
CA GLU A 71 -26.85 9.91 -1.83
C GLU A 71 -26.59 9.20 -0.49
N SER A 72 -26.42 7.88 -0.51
CA SER A 72 -26.14 7.10 0.69
C SER A 72 -24.73 7.36 1.23
N LEU A 73 -23.75 7.51 0.34
CA LEU A 73 -22.37 7.84 0.63
C LEU A 73 -22.24 9.29 1.15
N PHE A 74 -23.05 10.22 0.65
CA PHE A 74 -23.08 11.59 1.17
C PHE A 74 -23.61 11.66 2.61
N ILE A 75 -24.72 10.96 2.91
CA ILE A 75 -25.27 10.86 4.27
C ILE A 75 -24.24 10.21 5.20
N GLN A 76 -23.56 9.17 4.71
CA GLN A 76 -22.45 8.52 5.41
C GLN A 76 -21.34 9.53 5.79
N LEU A 77 -20.85 10.33 4.85
CA LEU A 77 -19.83 11.35 5.11
C LEU A 77 -20.26 12.37 6.18
N GLN A 78 -21.52 12.79 6.18
CA GLN A 78 -22.05 13.68 7.24
C GLN A 78 -22.12 13.01 8.61
N LEU A 79 -22.38 11.70 8.66
CA LEU A 79 -22.32 10.93 9.90
C LEU A 79 -20.88 10.82 10.40
N VAL A 80 -19.89 10.60 9.51
CA VAL A 80 -18.45 10.62 9.87
C VAL A 80 -18.06 11.94 10.51
N GLU A 81 -18.44 13.08 9.92
CA GLU A 81 -18.12 14.41 10.46
C GLU A 81 -18.74 14.64 11.86
N LYS A 82 -19.89 14.04 12.14
CA LYS A 82 -20.55 14.11 13.46
C LYS A 82 -19.94 13.15 14.50
N ILE A 83 -19.26 12.08 14.10
CA ILE A 83 -18.56 11.12 14.99
C ILE A 83 -17.20 11.71 15.43
N GLY A 84 -17.18 12.98 15.82
CA GLY A 84 -15.98 13.81 16.08
C GLY A 84 -15.12 13.41 17.29
N LEU A 85 -14.98 12.13 17.60
CA LEU A 85 -14.11 11.58 18.65
C LEU A 85 -13.53 10.23 18.20
N ILE A 86 -12.75 10.22 17.11
CA ILE A 86 -11.90 9.06 16.77
C ILE A 86 -10.55 9.25 17.48
N ASP A 87 -10.09 8.22 18.19
CA ASP A 87 -8.76 8.21 18.82
C ASP A 87 -7.64 8.36 17.77
N ILE A 88 -6.57 9.10 18.09
CA ILE A 88 -5.50 9.47 17.14
C ILE A 88 -4.84 8.24 16.49
N PRO A 89 -4.52 7.14 17.21
CA PRO A 89 -4.02 5.91 16.60
C PRO A 89 -4.98 5.33 15.55
N ALA A 90 -6.29 5.34 15.79
CA ALA A 90 -7.28 4.86 14.83
C ALA A 90 -7.38 5.77 13.59
N ILE A 91 -7.18 7.09 13.75
CA ILE A 91 -7.05 8.01 12.62
C ILE A 91 -5.80 7.66 11.79
N TYR A 92 -4.67 7.44 12.46
CA TYR A 92 -3.41 7.08 11.79
C TYR A 92 -3.53 5.76 11.01
N GLU A 93 -4.12 4.74 11.60
CA GLU A 93 -4.37 3.45 10.98
C GLU A 93 -5.24 3.59 9.71
N ARG A 94 -6.37 4.30 9.81
CA ARG A 94 -7.23 4.57 8.64
C ARG A 94 -6.52 5.38 7.57
N TRP A 95 -5.69 6.35 7.97
CA TRP A 95 -4.86 7.09 7.04
C TRP A 95 -3.84 6.18 6.33
N CYS A 96 -3.21 5.24 7.03
CA CYS A 96 -2.32 4.23 6.45
C CYS A 96 -3.06 3.34 5.43
N PHE A 97 -4.28 2.89 5.77
CA PHE A 97 -5.12 2.13 4.87
C PHE A 97 -5.36 2.86 3.54
N LEU A 98 -5.72 4.14 3.63
CA LEU A 98 -5.89 5.00 2.46
C LEU A 98 -4.59 5.17 1.66
N GLN A 99 -3.43 5.28 2.34
CA GLN A 99 -2.14 5.38 1.64
C GLN A 99 -1.80 4.08 0.90
N ILE A 100 -2.13 2.92 1.45
CA ILE A 100 -1.94 1.63 0.76
C ILE A 100 -2.77 1.62 -0.53
N ILE A 101 -4.07 1.92 -0.44
CA ILE A 101 -4.96 1.98 -1.60
C ILE A 101 -4.43 2.97 -2.65
N LYS A 102 -3.97 4.13 -2.20
CA LYS A 102 -3.39 5.16 -3.08
C LYS A 102 -2.16 4.67 -3.82
N VAL A 103 -1.23 3.98 -3.16
CA VAL A 103 -0.05 3.39 -3.83
C VAL A 103 -0.46 2.33 -4.85
N LEU A 104 -1.43 1.46 -4.52
CA LEU A 104 -1.92 0.44 -5.44
C LEU A 104 -2.50 1.05 -6.73
N ILE A 105 -3.36 2.06 -6.59
CA ILE A 105 -4.01 2.72 -7.72
C ILE A 105 -3.05 3.64 -8.47
N ASP A 106 -2.46 4.62 -7.79
CA ASP A 106 -1.75 5.73 -8.45
C ASP A 106 -0.35 5.32 -8.95
N LYS A 107 0.33 4.43 -8.22
CA LYS A 107 1.70 4.01 -8.56
C LYS A 107 1.72 2.72 -9.36
N TYR A 108 0.91 1.75 -8.97
CA TYR A 108 0.92 0.41 -9.58
C TYR A 108 -0.25 0.13 -10.52
N ARG A 109 -1.15 1.10 -10.74
CA ARG A 109 -2.24 1.05 -11.73
C ARG A 109 -3.20 -0.13 -11.52
N PHE A 110 -3.36 -0.56 -10.27
CA PHE A 110 -4.37 -1.54 -9.96
C PHE A 110 -5.76 -0.93 -10.09
N LEU A 111 -6.65 -1.70 -10.70
CA LEU A 111 -8.07 -1.40 -10.78
C LEU A 111 -8.76 -2.04 -9.58
N PRO A 112 -9.36 -1.25 -8.67
CA PRO A 112 -10.17 -1.79 -7.60
C PRO A 112 -11.48 -2.37 -8.15
N GLU A 113 -12.09 -3.29 -7.41
CA GLU A 113 -13.44 -3.77 -7.69
C GLU A 113 -14.49 -2.64 -7.64
N GLU A 114 -15.65 -2.89 -8.24
CA GLU A 114 -16.77 -1.96 -8.20
C GLU A 114 -17.22 -1.68 -6.75
N ASN A 115 -17.69 -0.46 -6.49
CA ASN A 115 -18.22 -0.02 -5.19
C ASN A 115 -17.22 -0.08 -4.02
N TRP A 116 -15.91 -0.18 -4.28
CA TRP A 116 -14.89 -0.17 -3.22
C TRP A 116 -14.94 1.08 -2.32
N LYS A 117 -15.33 2.25 -2.88
CA LYS A 117 -15.51 3.50 -2.13
C LYS A 117 -16.63 3.39 -1.10
N SER A 118 -17.73 2.74 -1.45
CA SER A 118 -18.85 2.50 -0.53
C SER A 118 -18.46 1.50 0.56
N LYS A 119 -17.67 0.46 0.24
CA LYS A 119 -17.08 -0.43 1.27
C LYS A 119 -16.20 0.35 2.26
N LEU A 120 -15.40 1.28 1.76
CA LEU A 120 -14.55 2.13 2.57
C LEU A 120 -15.36 3.12 3.44
N ALA A 121 -16.41 3.73 2.90
CA ALA A 121 -17.24 4.66 3.68
C ALA A 121 -18.07 3.94 4.75
N ASN A 122 -18.59 2.76 4.44
CA ASN A 122 -19.26 1.89 5.41
C ASN A 122 -18.34 1.57 6.60
N GLN A 123 -17.05 1.33 6.37
CA GLN A 123 -16.06 1.09 7.43
C GLN A 123 -15.92 2.29 8.39
N VAL A 124 -16.05 3.52 7.88
CA VAL A 124 -15.91 4.74 8.71
C VAL A 124 -17.22 5.08 9.45
N VAL A 125 -18.39 4.72 8.90
CA VAL A 125 -19.72 5.10 9.41
C VAL A 125 -20.42 4.02 10.21
N GLY A 126 -20.21 2.75 9.88
CA GLY A 126 -20.84 1.64 10.58
C GLY A 126 -20.47 1.64 12.06
N ASP A 127 -21.36 1.10 12.90
CA ASP A 127 -21.10 0.87 14.33
C ASP A 127 -19.64 0.42 14.52
N LEU A 128 -18.85 1.27 15.18
CA LEU A 128 -17.39 1.24 15.31
C LEU A 128 -16.80 -0.11 15.78
N ASN A 129 -17.65 -1.09 16.12
CA ASN A 129 -17.29 -2.40 16.65
C ASN A 129 -17.66 -3.60 15.75
N LYS A 130 -18.32 -3.42 14.60
CA LYS A 130 -18.89 -4.56 13.82
C LYS A 130 -18.33 -4.80 12.41
N LEU A 131 -17.60 -3.87 11.80
CA LEU A 131 -17.10 -4.03 10.42
C LEU A 131 -15.63 -4.46 10.41
N ARG A 132 -15.41 -5.74 10.72
CA ARG A 132 -14.11 -6.43 10.62
C ARG A 132 -14.02 -7.21 9.31
N ASP A 133 -12.81 -7.66 8.96
CA ASP A 133 -12.56 -8.48 7.77
C ASP A 133 -13.03 -7.80 6.46
N VAL A 134 -12.87 -6.47 6.39
CA VAL A 134 -13.27 -5.72 5.20
C VAL A 134 -12.28 -6.00 4.09
N LYS A 135 -12.78 -6.51 2.97
CA LYS A 135 -11.99 -6.88 1.79
C LYS A 135 -12.24 -5.93 0.63
N ILE A 136 -11.16 -5.41 0.06
CA ILE A 136 -11.15 -4.72 -1.22
C ILE A 136 -10.26 -5.51 -2.20
N LYS A 137 -10.85 -5.91 -3.33
CA LYS A 137 -10.12 -6.60 -4.40
C LYS A 137 -9.53 -5.60 -5.38
N PHE A 138 -8.34 -5.90 -5.87
CA PHE A 138 -7.62 -5.15 -6.89
C PHE A 138 -7.08 -6.09 -7.96
N SER A 139 -7.08 -5.65 -9.20
CA SER A 139 -6.48 -6.41 -10.31
C SER A 139 -5.67 -5.51 -11.22
N ASN A 140 -4.57 -6.02 -11.76
CA ASN A 140 -3.84 -5.38 -12.84
C ASN A 140 -3.47 -6.45 -13.87
N ALA A 141 -4.28 -6.50 -14.94
CA ALA A 141 -4.07 -7.45 -16.04
C ALA A 141 -2.77 -7.19 -16.82
N SER A 142 -2.23 -5.97 -16.80
CA SER A 142 -0.98 -5.66 -17.53
C SER A 142 0.21 -6.38 -16.91
N ILE A 143 0.29 -6.41 -15.58
CA ILE A 143 1.38 -7.06 -14.83
C ILE A 143 0.99 -8.44 -14.28
N GLU A 144 -0.23 -8.90 -14.58
CA GLU A 144 -0.78 -10.21 -14.19
C GLU A 144 -0.70 -10.45 -12.67
N ARG A 145 -1.29 -9.51 -11.93
CA ARG A 145 -1.42 -9.58 -10.47
C ARG A 145 -2.85 -9.33 -10.03
N GLU A 146 -3.24 -10.06 -9.00
CA GLU A 146 -4.46 -9.85 -8.24
C GLU A 146 -4.11 -9.65 -6.77
N LEU A 147 -4.74 -8.67 -6.14
CA LEU A 147 -4.51 -8.36 -4.73
C LEU A 147 -5.83 -8.36 -3.97
N ASP A 148 -5.81 -8.98 -2.79
CA ASP A 148 -6.86 -8.82 -1.80
C ASP A 148 -6.29 -8.00 -0.64
N LEU A 149 -6.73 -6.75 -0.51
CA LEU A 149 -6.41 -5.90 0.64
C LEU A 149 -7.50 -6.06 1.70
N TRP A 150 -7.10 -6.48 2.89
CA TRP A 150 -7.97 -6.65 4.03
C TRP A 150 -7.66 -5.64 5.13
N TYR A 151 -8.70 -5.18 5.79
CA TYR A 151 -8.64 -4.38 7.00
C TYR A 151 -9.13 -5.21 8.20
N GLU A 152 -8.34 -5.25 9.28
CA GLU A 152 -8.58 -6.04 10.50
C GLU A 152 -8.93 -7.51 10.23
N LYS A 153 -8.16 -8.18 9.36
CA LYS A 153 -8.37 -9.60 9.01
C LYS A 153 -8.02 -10.51 10.18
N GLU A 154 -8.88 -11.48 10.50
CA GLU A 154 -8.50 -12.56 11.42
C GLU A 154 -7.60 -13.59 10.73
N LEU A 155 -6.38 -13.76 11.25
CA LEU A 155 -5.42 -14.77 10.81
C LEU A 155 -5.73 -16.14 11.44
N THR A 156 -5.09 -17.21 10.96
CA THR A 156 -5.24 -18.56 11.55
C THR A 156 -4.76 -18.61 13.01
N SER A 157 -3.86 -17.71 13.41
CA SER A 157 -3.44 -17.49 14.79
C SER A 157 -4.52 -16.86 15.69
N ARG A 158 -5.71 -16.55 15.15
CA ARG A 158 -6.82 -15.82 15.79
C ARG A 158 -6.46 -14.40 16.23
N LYS A 159 -5.34 -13.88 15.71
CA LYS A 159 -4.93 -12.49 15.90
C LYS A 159 -5.31 -11.67 14.67
N ARG A 160 -5.39 -10.36 14.88
CA ARG A 160 -5.86 -9.40 13.88
C ARG A 160 -4.80 -8.32 13.69
N PRO A 161 -3.97 -8.41 12.64
CA PRO A 161 -3.24 -7.25 12.15
C PRO A 161 -4.21 -6.23 11.54
N ASP A 162 -3.76 -4.98 11.48
CA ASP A 162 -4.56 -3.90 10.92
C ASP A 162 -4.76 -4.07 9.41
N PHE A 163 -3.73 -4.52 8.69
CA PHE A 163 -3.81 -4.75 7.25
C PHE A 163 -3.18 -6.07 6.82
N VAL A 164 -3.83 -6.73 5.85
CA VAL A 164 -3.28 -7.89 5.15
C VAL A 164 -3.42 -7.69 3.67
N LEU A 165 -2.31 -7.78 2.94
CA LEU A 165 -2.28 -7.76 1.48
C LEU A 165 -1.94 -9.16 0.98
N ASP A 166 -2.94 -9.90 0.51
CA ASP A 166 -2.70 -11.16 -0.21
C ASP A 166 -2.40 -10.81 -1.67
N ILE A 167 -1.21 -11.16 -2.14
CA ILE A 167 -0.74 -10.97 -3.51
C ILE A 167 -0.81 -12.32 -4.22
N ARG A 168 -1.45 -12.37 -5.38
CA ARG A 168 -1.54 -13.57 -6.21
C ARG A 168 -1.10 -13.27 -7.63
N SER A 169 -0.42 -14.24 -8.23
CA SER A 169 -0.15 -14.22 -9.66
C SER A 169 -1.38 -14.65 -10.45
N SER A 170 -1.71 -13.90 -11.50
CA SER A 170 -2.64 -14.34 -12.54
C SER A 170 -1.92 -14.85 -13.80
N PHE A 171 -0.59 -15.03 -13.74
CA PHE A 171 0.24 -15.58 -14.82
C PHE A 171 0.34 -17.12 -14.80
N ASN A 172 -0.58 -17.81 -14.11
CA ASN A 172 -0.67 -19.28 -14.00
C ASN A 172 0.53 -19.98 -13.35
N THR A 173 1.34 -19.29 -12.56
CA THR A 173 2.42 -19.91 -11.76
C THR A 173 1.91 -20.55 -10.46
N GLY A 174 0.73 -20.13 -10.00
CA GLY A 174 0.19 -20.52 -8.69
C GLY A 174 0.84 -19.81 -7.50
N TYR A 175 1.78 -18.87 -7.74
CA TYR A 175 2.44 -18.15 -6.65
C TYR A 175 1.49 -17.21 -5.90
N THR A 176 1.59 -17.28 -4.58
CA THR A 176 0.88 -16.40 -3.65
C THR A 176 1.81 -15.94 -2.55
N HIS A 177 1.68 -14.67 -2.15
CA HIS A 177 2.42 -14.12 -1.04
C HIS A 177 1.51 -13.26 -0.16
N ARG A 178 1.68 -13.35 1.16
CA ARG A 178 0.95 -12.53 2.12
C ARG A 178 1.89 -11.55 2.80
N LEU A 179 1.59 -10.26 2.64
CA LEU A 179 2.21 -9.17 3.38
C LEU A 179 1.26 -8.71 4.49
N VAL A 180 1.68 -8.89 5.74
CA VAL A 180 0.99 -8.41 6.93
C VAL A 180 1.59 -7.08 7.35
N MET A 181 0.74 -6.07 7.55
CA MET A 181 1.15 -4.75 8.00
C MET A 181 0.34 -4.35 9.23
N ASP A 182 0.99 -3.70 10.18
CA ASP A 182 0.36 -3.30 11.43
C ASP A 182 0.86 -1.89 11.80
N ALA A 183 -0.08 -0.97 12.01
CA ALA A 183 0.17 0.44 12.29
C ALA A 183 0.44 0.64 13.78
N LYS A 184 1.59 1.26 14.08
CA LYS A 184 2.00 1.60 15.44
C LYS A 184 2.19 3.10 15.55
N PHE A 185 1.16 3.77 16.05
CA PHE A 185 1.20 5.20 16.35
C PHE A 185 1.88 5.45 17.71
N HIS A 186 3.21 5.56 17.71
CA HIS A 186 3.99 5.99 18.87
C HIS A 186 5.18 6.84 18.40
N GLU A 187 5.63 7.76 19.25
CA GLU A 187 6.96 8.36 19.14
C GLU A 187 7.99 7.36 19.69
N GLU A 188 9.19 7.30 19.10
CA GLU A 188 10.25 6.36 19.48
C GLU A 188 9.84 4.89 19.42
N VAL A 189 9.38 4.44 18.25
CA VAL A 189 8.96 3.05 18.08
C VAL A 189 10.12 2.09 18.31
N ASP A 190 9.96 1.22 19.31
CA ASP A 190 10.88 0.10 19.55
C ASP A 190 10.67 -1.00 18.50
N VAL A 191 11.30 -0.82 17.35
CA VAL A 191 11.18 -1.71 16.19
C VAL A 191 11.56 -3.15 16.53
N GLU A 192 12.58 -3.37 17.37
CA GLU A 192 13.03 -4.71 17.75
C GLU A 192 11.94 -5.43 18.55
N ASN A 193 11.48 -4.84 19.64
CA ASN A 193 10.48 -5.49 20.48
C ASN A 193 9.14 -5.65 19.76
N GLN A 194 8.76 -4.70 18.91
CA GLN A 194 7.51 -4.81 18.12
C GLN A 194 7.60 -5.91 17.06
N ILE A 195 8.71 -6.05 16.34
CA ILE A 195 8.88 -7.15 15.38
C ILE A 195 8.81 -8.49 16.10
N GLY A 196 9.55 -8.67 17.21
CA GLY A 196 9.49 -9.91 18.00
C GLY A 196 8.10 -10.23 18.54
N LEU A 197 7.32 -9.19 18.90
CA LEU A 197 5.93 -9.35 19.34
C LEU A 197 5.01 -9.78 18.20
N LEU A 198 5.05 -9.10 17.05
CA LEU A 198 4.11 -9.33 15.95
C LEU A 198 4.46 -10.60 15.15
N TYR A 199 5.74 -10.74 14.76
CA TYR A 199 6.19 -11.84 13.90
C TYR A 199 6.11 -13.19 14.61
N ASN A 200 6.64 -13.28 15.84
CA ASN A 200 6.76 -14.52 16.59
C ASN A 200 5.68 -14.69 17.67
N LYS A 201 5.59 -13.79 18.68
CA LYS A 201 4.67 -14.01 19.82
C LYS A 201 3.18 -14.02 19.43
N LYS A 202 2.77 -13.15 18.52
CA LYS A 202 1.40 -13.13 17.95
C LYS A 202 1.27 -14.03 16.72
N ASP A 203 2.38 -14.57 16.22
CA ASP A 203 2.45 -15.42 15.04
C ASP A 203 1.70 -14.82 13.83
N TYR A 204 1.96 -13.55 13.51
CA TYR A 204 1.48 -12.97 12.24
C TYR A 204 2.19 -13.61 11.04
N SER A 205 3.37 -14.18 11.28
CA SER A 205 4.13 -14.91 10.27
C SER A 205 3.45 -16.21 9.83
N GLU A 206 2.50 -16.75 10.63
CA GLU A 206 1.85 -18.05 10.43
C GLU A 206 2.90 -19.15 10.14
N LYS A 207 3.90 -19.27 11.03
CA LYS A 207 5.06 -20.17 10.89
C LYS A 207 5.97 -19.81 9.70
N ASN A 208 6.38 -18.55 9.61
CA ASN A 208 7.30 -18.02 8.58
C ASN A 208 6.76 -18.03 7.14
N SER A 209 5.44 -18.20 6.93
CA SER A 209 4.84 -18.11 5.59
C SER A 209 4.61 -16.67 5.13
N ASN A 210 4.35 -15.77 6.09
CA ASN A 210 3.97 -14.39 5.82
C ASN A 210 5.12 -13.44 6.12
N THR A 211 5.17 -12.33 5.38
CA THR A 211 6.02 -11.21 5.75
C THR A 211 5.28 -10.27 6.68
N VAL A 212 5.97 -9.68 7.67
CA VAL A 212 5.35 -8.83 8.70
C VAL A 212 6.09 -7.51 8.84
N PHE A 213 5.36 -6.42 8.63
CA PHE A 213 5.93 -5.08 8.62
C PHE A 213 5.17 -4.13 9.53
N ILE A 214 5.91 -3.27 10.22
CA ILE A 214 5.35 -2.20 11.04
C ILE A 214 5.26 -0.91 10.21
N LEU A 215 4.12 -0.24 10.27
CA LEU A 215 3.95 1.13 9.77
C LEU A 215 4.00 2.08 10.96
N HIS A 216 4.93 3.03 10.99
CA HIS A 216 5.02 4.00 12.08
C HIS A 216 5.19 5.44 11.58
N PRO A 217 4.71 6.45 12.34
CA PRO A 217 4.82 7.86 11.97
C PRO A 217 6.13 8.51 12.42
N ASP A 218 6.97 7.82 13.19
CA ASP A 218 8.19 8.36 13.81
C ASP A 218 9.25 8.80 12.80
N SER A 219 9.28 10.11 12.52
CA SER A 219 10.23 10.74 11.59
C SER A 219 11.58 11.08 12.22
N ASN A 220 11.83 10.73 13.49
CA ASN A 220 13.08 11.05 14.19
C ASN A 220 14.16 9.98 13.99
N LYS A 221 14.30 9.47 12.75
CA LYS A 221 15.27 8.41 12.40
C LYS A 221 15.14 7.18 13.32
N SER A 222 13.93 6.67 13.42
CA SER A 222 13.54 5.48 14.20
C SER A 222 14.51 4.30 14.02
N ILE A 223 15.08 4.12 12.82
CA ILE A 223 16.11 3.11 12.57
C ILE A 223 17.50 3.66 12.92
N LYS A 224 17.88 3.56 14.20
CA LYS A 224 19.16 4.05 14.73
C LYS A 224 20.37 3.31 14.13
N LYS A 225 20.27 1.99 13.96
CA LYS A 225 21.35 1.12 13.46
C LYS A 225 21.11 0.71 12.00
N LYS A 226 21.04 1.69 11.10
CA LYS A 226 20.77 1.45 9.66
C LYS A 226 21.70 0.40 9.07
N ARG A 227 21.15 -0.43 8.18
CA ARG A 227 21.87 -1.53 7.51
C ARG A 227 22.24 -1.21 6.07
N THR A 228 21.95 0.01 5.62
CA THR A 228 22.30 0.52 4.29
C THR A 228 22.85 1.95 4.42
N PRO A 229 23.79 2.38 3.58
CA PRO A 229 24.24 3.77 3.56
C PRO A 229 23.17 4.72 3.01
N LYS A 230 22.17 4.20 2.28
CA LYS A 230 21.10 4.96 1.63
C LYS A 230 20.29 5.78 2.64
N LYS A 231 19.78 6.94 2.19
CA LYS A 231 19.01 7.87 3.04
C LYS A 231 17.82 7.20 3.72
N TRP A 232 17.08 6.37 2.98
CA TRP A 232 15.91 5.64 3.49
C TRP A 232 16.24 4.68 4.63
N GLY A 233 17.52 4.30 4.83
CA GLY A 233 17.91 3.36 5.90
C GLY A 233 17.71 3.89 7.33
N TYR A 234 17.49 5.20 7.50
CA TYR A 234 17.06 5.77 8.78
C TYR A 234 15.55 5.71 9.01
N ASP A 235 14.81 5.59 7.91
CA ASP A 235 13.35 5.67 7.88
C ASP A 235 12.72 4.28 7.76
N ALA A 236 13.48 3.30 7.27
CA ALA A 236 12.98 1.97 6.98
C ALA A 236 14.05 0.89 7.15
N TYR A 237 13.57 -0.28 7.58
CA TYR A 237 14.29 -1.53 7.59
C TYR A 237 13.42 -2.56 6.84
N TYR A 238 13.93 -3.07 5.72
CA TYR A 238 13.19 -4.01 4.87
C TYR A 238 13.53 -5.47 5.18
N GLY A 239 14.25 -5.76 6.26
CA GLY A 239 14.79 -7.10 6.51
C GLY A 239 15.93 -7.44 5.56
N GLU A 240 16.66 -6.43 5.07
CA GLU A 240 17.63 -6.60 4.00
C GLU A 240 18.91 -7.35 4.40
N ILE A 241 19.29 -7.28 5.68
CA ILE A 241 20.32 -8.09 6.34
C ILE A 241 19.99 -8.12 7.85
N GLU A 242 20.67 -8.97 8.61
CA GLU A 242 20.49 -9.06 10.06
C GLU A 242 20.67 -7.71 10.76
N MET A 243 19.67 -7.32 11.57
CA MET A 243 19.73 -6.15 12.44
C MET A 243 19.63 -6.49 13.93
N PHE A 244 18.82 -7.49 14.25
CA PHE A 244 18.45 -7.91 15.60
C PHE A 244 18.87 -9.36 15.82
N ASN A 245 19.22 -9.70 17.06
CA ASN A 245 19.66 -11.05 17.43
C ASN A 245 18.49 -11.82 18.05
N TYR A 246 17.57 -12.28 17.19
CA TYR A 246 16.44 -13.08 17.65
C TYR A 246 16.82 -14.55 17.76
N VAL A 247 16.57 -15.14 18.92
CA VAL A 247 16.78 -16.59 19.18
C VAL A 247 15.93 -17.48 18.25
N TRP A 248 14.90 -16.93 17.62
CA TRP A 248 13.99 -17.66 16.75
C TRP A 248 14.26 -17.47 15.24
N ASP A 249 15.22 -16.61 14.86
CA ASP A 249 15.64 -16.44 13.46
C ASP A 249 17.13 -16.72 13.30
N ASP A 250 17.48 -18.00 13.17
CA ASP A 250 18.86 -18.47 13.00
C ASP A 250 19.46 -18.17 11.62
N LYS A 251 18.70 -17.49 10.75
CA LYS A 251 19.10 -17.14 9.38
C LYS A 251 18.99 -15.63 9.17
N ASN A 252 19.55 -15.14 8.06
CA ASN A 252 19.29 -13.77 7.65
C ASN A 252 17.78 -13.55 7.49
N PRO A 253 17.26 -12.35 7.84
CA PRO A 253 15.84 -12.05 7.77
C PRO A 253 15.28 -12.24 6.37
N ASN A 254 16.08 -12.04 5.32
CA ASN A 254 15.70 -12.21 3.92
C ASN A 254 14.32 -11.59 3.58
N HIS A 255 14.11 -10.36 4.01
CA HIS A 255 12.86 -9.61 3.82
C HIS A 255 11.61 -10.18 4.51
N LYS A 256 11.73 -11.12 5.45
CA LYS A 256 10.62 -11.69 6.25
C LYS A 256 9.91 -10.66 7.12
N TYR A 257 10.65 -9.70 7.67
CA TYR A 257 10.10 -8.71 8.58
C TYR A 257 10.83 -7.38 8.49
N GLY A 258 10.19 -6.33 8.99
CA GLY A 258 10.80 -5.02 9.06
C GLY A 258 9.86 -3.93 9.57
N ALA A 259 10.25 -2.69 9.33
CA ALA A 259 9.49 -1.50 9.72
C ALA A 259 9.72 -0.38 8.72
N ILE A 260 8.69 0.40 8.43
CA ILE A 260 8.77 1.56 7.55
C ILE A 260 8.14 2.80 8.17
N LEU A 261 8.81 3.93 7.96
CA LEU A 261 8.26 5.25 8.19
C LEU A 261 7.17 5.53 7.15
N LEU A 262 5.97 5.75 7.67
CA LEU A 262 4.81 6.22 6.93
C LEU A 262 4.15 7.30 7.78
N SER A 263 4.50 8.56 7.51
CA SER A 263 4.08 9.71 8.33
C SER A 263 3.26 10.72 7.52
N PRO A 264 2.17 11.27 8.09
CA PRO A 264 1.41 12.34 7.44
C PRO A 264 2.10 13.71 7.49
N ILE A 265 3.15 13.87 8.32
CA ILE A 265 3.74 15.17 8.68
C ILE A 265 5.07 15.43 7.94
N THR A 266 5.63 14.43 7.26
CA THR A 266 6.88 14.58 6.51
C THR A 266 6.76 15.62 5.40
N LYS A 267 7.55 16.69 5.51
CA LYS A 267 7.51 17.89 4.64
C LYS A 267 8.18 17.68 3.27
N GLU A 268 8.89 16.57 3.07
CA GLU A 268 9.57 16.25 1.81
C GLU A 268 8.70 15.31 0.97
N GLY A 269 8.52 15.60 -0.31
CA GLY A 269 7.51 15.02 -1.22
C GLY A 269 7.55 13.51 -1.50
N ASN A 270 8.26 12.72 -0.69
CA ASN A 270 8.55 11.30 -0.87
C ASN A 270 7.99 10.41 0.26
N TYR A 271 7.00 10.90 1.02
CA TYR A 271 6.45 10.19 2.19
C TYR A 271 5.84 8.81 1.90
N LEU A 272 5.47 8.54 0.64
CA LEU A 272 4.94 7.25 0.19
C LEU A 272 6.01 6.29 -0.31
N ASP A 273 7.25 6.74 -0.49
CA ASP A 273 8.26 5.95 -1.18
C ASP A 273 8.61 4.68 -0.41
N ASN A 274 8.57 4.72 0.93
CA ASN A 274 8.81 3.52 1.73
C ASN A 274 7.67 2.51 1.62
N LEU A 275 6.42 3.00 1.57
CA LEU A 275 5.26 2.14 1.36
C LEU A 275 5.27 1.53 -0.05
N GLN A 276 5.62 2.34 -1.06
CA GLN A 276 5.82 1.86 -2.42
C GLN A 276 6.95 0.83 -2.48
N ARG A 277 8.08 1.04 -1.81
CA ARG A 277 9.17 0.05 -1.72
C ARG A 277 8.68 -1.26 -1.10
N LEU A 278 7.94 -1.20 0.00
CA LEU A 278 7.42 -2.38 0.70
C LEU A 278 6.47 -3.20 -0.18
N ILE A 279 5.46 -2.56 -0.75
CA ILE A 279 4.47 -3.23 -1.60
C ILE A 279 5.13 -3.76 -2.88
N GLY A 280 6.00 -2.95 -3.50
CA GLY A 280 6.77 -3.34 -4.67
C GLY A 280 7.66 -4.56 -4.42
N MET A 281 8.34 -4.60 -3.27
CA MET A 281 9.15 -5.75 -2.85
C MET A 281 8.28 -7.00 -2.65
N GLY A 282 7.08 -6.85 -2.06
CA GLY A 282 6.11 -7.94 -1.94
C GLY A 282 5.73 -8.55 -3.29
N MET A 283 5.47 -7.72 -4.30
CA MET A 283 5.04 -8.16 -5.63
C MET A 283 6.18 -8.62 -6.56
N GLN A 284 7.39 -8.09 -6.36
CA GLN A 284 8.56 -8.34 -7.22
C GLN A 284 9.46 -9.46 -6.67
N TYR A 285 9.71 -9.45 -5.36
CA TYR A 285 10.71 -10.31 -4.72
C TYR A 285 10.06 -11.45 -3.94
N ASN A 286 9.14 -11.15 -3.04
CA ASN A 286 8.59 -12.14 -2.11
C ASN A 286 7.51 -13.05 -2.74
N LEU A 287 6.97 -12.67 -3.90
CA LEU A 287 6.00 -13.47 -4.62
C LEU A 287 6.60 -14.76 -5.20
N VAL A 288 7.87 -14.71 -5.60
CA VAL A 288 8.54 -15.83 -6.28
C VAL A 288 9.57 -16.49 -5.38
N ASP A 289 9.84 -17.77 -5.64
CA ASP A 289 11.00 -18.42 -5.05
C ASP A 289 12.29 -17.89 -5.69
N ASN A 290 13.19 -17.40 -4.86
CA ASN A 290 14.47 -16.83 -5.26
C ASN A 290 15.64 -17.80 -5.05
N SER A 291 15.42 -19.00 -4.53
CA SER A 291 16.47 -19.98 -4.22
C SER A 291 16.79 -20.95 -5.35
N HIS A 292 15.85 -21.23 -6.25
CA HIS A 292 15.98 -22.21 -7.33
C HIS A 292 15.94 -21.54 -8.72
N ILE A 293 17.05 -20.93 -9.17
CA ILE A 293 17.15 -20.18 -10.44
C ILE A 293 17.73 -20.99 -11.62
N LEU A 294 17.52 -22.30 -11.64
CA LEU A 294 18.07 -23.16 -12.69
C LEU A 294 17.31 -22.96 -14.02
N LEU A 295 18.01 -23.09 -15.16
CA LEU A 295 17.36 -23.11 -16.46
C LEU A 295 16.45 -24.35 -16.62
N GLY A 296 15.24 -24.13 -17.12
CA GLY A 296 14.28 -25.18 -17.44
C GLY A 296 14.76 -26.16 -18.53
N ASP A 297 14.05 -27.29 -18.62
CA ASP A 297 14.46 -28.56 -19.26
C ASP A 297 14.95 -28.51 -20.73
N VAL A 298 14.73 -27.40 -21.46
CA VAL A 298 15.02 -27.29 -22.90
C VAL A 298 16.50 -26.95 -23.19
N GLU A 299 17.22 -26.39 -22.21
CA GLU A 299 18.63 -25.98 -22.35
C GLU A 299 19.59 -26.71 -21.38
N LYS A 300 19.29 -27.98 -21.05
CA LYS A 300 20.09 -28.89 -20.19
C LYS A 300 21.50 -29.24 -20.69
N ARG A 301 22.17 -28.34 -21.43
CA ARG A 301 23.55 -28.56 -21.90
C ARG A 301 24.62 -27.80 -21.13
N LYS A 302 24.29 -26.89 -20.19
CA LYS A 302 25.28 -26.27 -19.27
C LYS A 302 24.62 -25.90 -17.94
N ASP A 303 25.35 -26.05 -16.84
CA ASP A 303 25.04 -25.55 -15.49
C ASP A 303 24.96 -24.01 -15.44
N MET A 304 24.06 -23.42 -16.23
CA MET A 304 23.84 -21.98 -16.31
C MET A 304 22.66 -21.59 -15.42
N LEU A 305 22.83 -20.48 -14.71
CA LEU A 305 21.81 -19.88 -13.83
C LEU A 305 21.04 -18.80 -14.58
N ASP A 306 19.71 -18.82 -14.49
CA ASP A 306 18.83 -17.81 -15.06
C ASP A 306 18.07 -17.06 -13.95
N PRO A 307 18.46 -15.81 -13.63
CA PRO A 307 17.80 -15.03 -12.59
C PRO A 307 16.50 -14.37 -13.06
N ARG A 308 16.03 -14.58 -14.30
CA ARG A 308 14.72 -14.09 -14.74
C ARG A 308 13.64 -14.71 -13.83
N PRO A 309 12.69 -13.92 -13.32
CA PRO A 309 11.58 -14.48 -12.57
C PRO A 309 10.65 -15.25 -13.52
N GLU A 310 10.04 -16.32 -13.01
CA GLU A 310 8.95 -17.02 -13.70
C GLU A 310 7.71 -16.13 -13.88
N GLU A 311 7.65 -15.08 -13.07
CA GLU A 311 6.60 -14.09 -13.07
C GLU A 311 6.81 -12.95 -14.07
N LYS A 312 5.71 -12.31 -14.46
CA LYS A 312 5.77 -11.12 -15.33
C LYS A 312 6.50 -9.96 -14.65
N VAL A 313 7.50 -9.43 -15.35
CA VAL A 313 8.29 -8.27 -14.90
C VAL A 313 7.47 -6.99 -15.06
N PHE A 314 7.53 -6.12 -14.07
CA PHE A 314 6.85 -4.83 -14.05
C PHE A 314 7.74 -3.72 -13.50
N CYS A 315 7.37 -2.47 -13.76
CA CYS A 315 8.17 -1.33 -13.38
C CYS A 315 7.90 -0.99 -11.93
N PHE A 316 8.93 -1.08 -11.11
CA PHE A 316 8.86 -0.80 -9.67
C PHE A 316 8.31 0.59 -9.33
N VAL A 317 8.52 1.57 -10.23
CA VAL A 317 8.20 2.98 -10.00
C VAL A 317 6.79 3.35 -10.48
N CYS A 318 6.36 2.84 -11.63
CA CYS A 318 5.11 3.27 -12.28
C CYS A 318 4.13 2.14 -12.65
N GLY A 319 4.46 0.88 -12.34
CA GLY A 319 3.57 -0.25 -12.59
C GLY A 319 3.37 -0.63 -14.06
N ASN A 320 4.15 -0.07 -14.99
CA ASN A 320 4.10 -0.43 -16.41
C ASN A 320 4.80 -1.77 -16.68
N ASN A 321 4.41 -2.49 -17.72
CA ASN A 321 4.95 -3.78 -18.15
C ASN A 321 5.80 -3.70 -19.44
N LYS A 322 5.92 -2.53 -20.05
CA LYS A 322 6.69 -2.32 -21.29
C LYS A 322 8.14 -1.93 -21.00
N PHE A 323 9.07 -2.70 -21.57
CA PHE A 323 10.50 -2.57 -21.33
C PHE A 323 11.32 -2.77 -22.59
N HIS A 324 12.44 -2.05 -22.64
CA HIS A 324 13.60 -2.50 -23.38
C HIS A 324 14.41 -3.50 -22.53
N GLU A 325 14.46 -4.75 -22.97
CA GLU A 325 15.17 -5.85 -22.30
C GLU A 325 16.53 -6.10 -22.95
N SER A 326 17.56 -6.28 -22.13
CA SER A 326 18.85 -6.81 -22.57
C SER A 326 19.31 -7.97 -21.70
N ARG A 327 19.75 -9.06 -22.35
CA ARG A 327 20.29 -10.26 -21.72
C ARG A 327 21.77 -10.37 -22.03
N MET A 328 22.60 -10.49 -20.99
CA MET A 328 24.04 -10.68 -21.12
C MET A 328 24.51 -11.85 -20.25
N PRO A 329 25.52 -12.62 -20.66
CA PRO A 329 26.16 -13.60 -19.77
C PRO A 329 26.86 -12.87 -18.61
N THR A 330 26.92 -13.51 -17.45
CA THR A 330 27.68 -13.00 -16.30
C THR A 330 29.18 -13.11 -16.56
N LYS A 331 29.99 -12.27 -15.88
CA LYS A 331 31.46 -12.25 -16.03
C LYS A 331 32.13 -13.60 -15.75
N ASN A 332 31.56 -14.38 -14.83
CA ASN A 332 32.04 -15.73 -14.48
C ASN A 332 31.61 -16.81 -15.50
N GLY A 333 30.76 -16.49 -16.48
CA GLY A 333 30.28 -17.43 -17.50
C GLY A 333 29.26 -18.48 -17.03
N HIS A 334 28.84 -18.44 -15.76
CA HIS A 334 27.97 -19.46 -15.13
C HIS A 334 26.48 -19.08 -15.09
N GLY A 335 26.07 -18.00 -15.78
CA GLY A 335 24.66 -17.64 -15.88
C GLY A 335 24.41 -16.36 -16.65
N TYR A 336 23.22 -15.82 -16.50
CA TYR A 336 22.78 -14.61 -17.19
C TYR A 336 22.53 -13.45 -16.23
N ARG A 337 22.55 -12.25 -16.80
CA ARG A 337 22.09 -11.00 -16.20
C ARG A 337 21.07 -10.38 -17.15
N TYR A 338 19.94 -9.97 -16.60
CA TYR A 338 18.90 -9.27 -17.34
C TYR A 338 18.84 -7.82 -16.91
N SER A 339 18.71 -6.92 -17.87
CA SER A 339 18.49 -5.50 -17.62
C SER A 339 17.23 -5.05 -18.32
N PHE A 340 16.40 -4.29 -17.61
CA PHE A 340 15.10 -3.81 -18.08
C PHE A 340 15.04 -2.31 -17.90
N THR A 341 14.77 -1.57 -18.98
CA THR A 341 14.53 -0.13 -18.93
C THR A 341 13.08 0.13 -19.27
N CYS A 342 12.32 0.71 -18.33
CA CYS A 342 10.90 0.99 -18.54
C CYS A 342 10.71 2.01 -19.67
N ASP A 343 9.80 1.74 -20.59
CA ASP A 343 9.59 2.62 -21.74
C ASP A 343 8.97 3.97 -21.36
N GLU A 344 8.26 4.02 -20.23
CA GLU A 344 7.53 5.20 -19.78
C GLU A 344 8.34 6.09 -18.85
N CYS A 345 8.73 5.59 -17.67
CA CYS A 345 9.45 6.39 -16.68
C CYS A 345 10.98 6.27 -16.79
N LYS A 346 11.49 5.48 -17.74
CA LYS A 346 12.92 5.21 -17.95
C LYS A 346 13.64 4.61 -16.74
N HIS A 347 12.89 4.13 -15.74
CA HIS A 347 13.47 3.44 -14.60
C HIS A 347 14.15 2.15 -15.03
N PHE A 348 15.34 1.93 -14.50
CA PHE A 348 16.19 0.79 -14.82
C PHE A 348 16.17 -0.24 -13.69
N CYS A 349 15.91 -1.50 -14.06
CA CYS A 349 15.96 -2.65 -13.17
C CYS A 349 16.95 -3.70 -13.70
N THR A 350 17.65 -4.39 -12.83
CA THR A 350 18.52 -5.53 -13.19
C THR A 350 18.17 -6.75 -12.37
N TYR A 351 18.07 -7.90 -13.01
CA TYR A 351 18.03 -9.22 -12.36
C TYR A 351 19.38 -9.90 -12.51
N ASN A 352 19.90 -10.38 -11.37
CA ASN A 352 21.15 -11.13 -11.27
C ASN A 352 21.01 -12.17 -10.15
N TYR A 353 22.09 -12.85 -9.79
CA TYR A 353 22.11 -13.82 -8.71
C TYR A 353 23.35 -13.68 -7.83
N CYS A 354 23.26 -14.19 -6.61
CA CYS A 354 24.38 -14.29 -5.69
C CYS A 354 25.31 -15.44 -6.10
N TRP A 355 26.61 -15.17 -6.27
CA TRP A 355 27.56 -16.22 -6.66
C TRP A 355 27.85 -17.24 -5.55
N GLN A 356 27.56 -16.90 -4.29
CA GLN A 356 27.80 -17.77 -3.15
C GLN A 356 26.66 -18.78 -2.91
N CYS A 357 25.41 -18.32 -3.03
CA CYS A 357 24.23 -19.13 -2.68
C CYS A 357 23.20 -19.25 -3.82
N ASN A 358 23.53 -18.77 -5.02
CA ASN A 358 22.68 -18.77 -6.22
C ASN A 358 21.31 -18.11 -6.04
N HIS A 359 21.15 -17.29 -4.99
CA HIS A 359 19.89 -16.62 -4.73
C HIS A 359 19.64 -15.49 -5.75
N ARG A 360 18.42 -15.40 -6.31
CA ARG A 360 18.01 -14.31 -7.22
C ARG A 360 18.08 -12.98 -6.49
N LEU A 361 18.51 -11.96 -7.23
CA LEU A 361 18.65 -10.60 -6.74
C LEU A 361 18.16 -9.60 -7.76
N VAL A 362 17.58 -8.52 -7.25
CA VAL A 362 16.96 -7.50 -8.07
C VAL A 362 17.49 -6.14 -7.67
N LYS A 363 17.94 -5.35 -8.65
CA LYS A 363 18.43 -3.98 -8.43
C LYS A 363 17.48 -3.02 -9.13
N ASN A 364 16.70 -2.26 -8.35
CA ASN A 364 15.78 -1.23 -8.86
C ASN A 364 16.46 0.14 -8.89
N GLY A 365 17.52 0.26 -9.68
CA GLY A 365 18.35 1.47 -9.74
C GLY A 365 18.92 1.87 -8.38
N GLU A 366 19.35 3.13 -8.27
CA GLU A 366 20.02 3.61 -7.06
C GLU A 366 19.06 3.93 -5.90
N TYR A 367 17.90 4.49 -6.24
CA TYR A 367 16.96 5.11 -5.29
C TYR A 367 15.90 4.13 -4.76
N TRP A 368 15.43 3.21 -5.60
CA TRP A 368 14.32 2.29 -5.30
C TRP A 368 14.78 0.92 -4.79
N SER A 369 16.06 0.80 -4.41
CA SER A 369 16.57 -0.40 -3.76
C SER A 369 15.92 -0.60 -2.39
N TYR A 370 15.54 -1.85 -2.10
CA TYR A 370 15.18 -2.34 -0.76
C TYR A 370 16.26 -3.26 -0.17
N HIS A 371 17.35 -3.54 -0.92
CA HIS A 371 18.50 -4.29 -0.41
C HIS A 371 19.54 -3.38 0.24
N SER A 372 20.33 -3.96 1.16
CA SER A 372 21.52 -3.31 1.74
C SER A 372 22.55 -3.06 0.64
N ALA A 373 23.12 -1.86 0.59
CA ALA A 373 24.17 -1.49 -0.36
C ALA A 373 25.52 -1.30 0.33
N GLN A 374 26.61 -1.38 -0.43
CA GLN A 374 27.94 -1.01 0.04
C GLN A 374 28.06 0.50 0.23
N ILE A 375 28.85 0.90 1.24
CA ILE A 375 29.09 2.32 1.55
C ILE A 375 29.78 3.05 0.39
N LEU A 376 30.86 2.47 -0.15
CA LEU A 376 31.67 3.10 -1.20
C LEU A 376 31.07 2.93 -2.61
N GLU A 377 30.32 1.86 -2.83
CA GLU A 377 29.73 1.52 -4.13
C GLU A 377 28.23 1.24 -3.96
N PRO A 378 27.39 2.28 -3.91
CA PRO A 378 25.97 2.16 -3.55
C PRO A 378 25.11 1.39 -4.57
N PHE A 379 25.71 0.93 -5.68
CA PHE A 379 25.11 0.05 -6.69
C PHE A 379 25.36 -1.44 -6.40
N ASN A 380 26.33 -1.75 -5.53
CA ASN A 380 26.63 -3.11 -5.11
C ASN A 380 25.81 -3.44 -3.87
N ILE A 381 24.93 -4.42 -4.03
CA ILE A 381 24.01 -4.87 -2.98
C ILE A 381 24.59 -6.09 -2.28
N LYS A 382 24.22 -6.26 -1.02
CA LYS A 382 24.42 -7.50 -0.28
C LYS A 382 23.27 -8.45 -0.55
N CYS A 383 23.58 -9.73 -0.65
CA CYS A 383 22.56 -10.75 -0.75
C CYS A 383 21.77 -10.83 0.57
N PRO A 384 20.43 -10.69 0.56
CA PRO A 384 19.63 -10.75 1.78
C PRO A 384 19.57 -12.16 2.38
N ASN A 385 19.94 -13.20 1.63
CA ASN A 385 19.99 -14.59 2.11
C ASN A 385 21.31 -14.96 2.81
N CYS A 386 22.48 -14.53 2.30
CA CYS A 386 23.79 -14.90 2.86
C CYS A 386 24.65 -13.71 3.30
N SER A 387 24.17 -12.47 3.18
CA SER A 387 24.90 -11.23 3.48
C SER A 387 26.17 -10.96 2.64
N GLU A 388 26.51 -11.85 1.71
CA GLU A 388 27.67 -11.71 0.82
C GLU A 388 27.49 -10.54 -0.18
N LEU A 389 28.58 -9.85 -0.46
CA LEU A 389 28.57 -8.68 -1.33
C LEU A 389 28.79 -9.06 -2.79
N ILE A 390 27.97 -8.53 -3.69
CA ILE A 390 28.13 -8.79 -5.13
C ILE A 390 28.86 -7.64 -5.77
N ARG A 391 30.09 -7.94 -6.19
CA ARG A 391 30.87 -7.07 -7.06
C ARG A 391 30.37 -7.25 -8.50
N GLY A 392 29.78 -6.19 -9.05
CA GLY A 392 29.30 -6.16 -10.45
C GLY A 392 30.41 -6.29 -11.48
#